data_AF-A0A7C2MRQ2-F1
#
_entry.id   AF-A0A7C2MRQ2-F1
#
_cell.length_a   1.000
_cell.length_b   1.000
_cell.length_c   1.000
_cell.angle_alpha   90.00
_cell.angle_beta   90.00
_cell.angle_gamma   90.00
#
_symmetry.space_group_name_H-M   'P 1'
#
loop_
_entity.id
_entity.type
_entity.pdbx_description
1 polymer ?
#
loop_
_entity_poly.entity_id
_entity_poly.type
_entity_poly.pdbx_seq_one_letter_code
_entity_poly.pdbx_strand_id
1 'polypeptide(L)'
;MDSEVQKTRGYLKSFGISVTMYEDEMIKLIDRIGREDPGAVLSEAIRLTEELNKKLVEIINHIMSIEAELFREMVKRIAQPGR
;
A
#
# COMPACT_ATOMS: atom_id res chain seq x y z
N MET A 1 -3.05 -21.50 3.75
CA MET A 1 -3.70 -20.43 4.54
C MET A 1 -2.66 -19.67 5.37
N ASP A 2 -1.85 -20.34 6.20
CA ASP A 2 -0.79 -19.66 6.97
C ASP A 2 0.25 -18.94 6.10
N SER A 3 0.63 -19.51 4.94
CA SER A 3 1.55 -18.85 4.01
C SER A 3 1.01 -17.53 3.46
N GLU A 4 -0.30 -17.45 3.17
CA GLU A 4 -0.95 -16.25 2.62
C GLU A 4 -1.13 -15.18 3.70
N VAL A 5 -1.43 -15.58 4.93
CA VAL A 5 -1.46 -14.64 6.08
C VAL A 5 -0.08 -14.02 6.32
N GLN A 6 1.00 -14.80 6.23
CA GLN A 6 2.36 -14.27 6.39
C GLN A 6 2.74 -13.33 5.25
N LYS A 7 2.34 -13.62 4.00
CA LYS A 7 2.53 -12.69 2.88
C LYS A 7 1.81 -11.36 3.12
N THR A 8 0.53 -11.39 3.53
CA THR A 8 -0.24 -10.19 3.86
C THR A 8 0.43 -9.35 4.94
N ARG A 9 0.92 -9.98 6.01
CA ARG A 9 1.69 -9.29 7.06
C ARG A 9 2.94 -8.62 6.51
N GLY A 10 3.65 -9.29 5.60
CA GLY A 10 4.80 -8.72 4.89
C GLY A 10 4.43 -7.49 4.07
N TYR A 11 3.36 -7.57 3.27
CA TYR A 11 2.86 -6.44 2.46
C TYR A 11 2.48 -5.24 3.32
N LEU A 12 1.68 -5.44 4.37
CA LEU A 12 1.25 -4.36 5.26
C LEU A 12 2.43 -3.72 6.00
N LYS A 13 3.40 -4.51 6.45
CA LYS A 13 4.62 -3.98 7.08
C LYS A 13 5.44 -3.15 6.10
N SER A 14 5.64 -3.65 4.88
CA SER A 14 6.36 -2.94 3.82
C SER A 14 5.69 -1.61 3.47
N PHE A 15 4.35 -1.60 3.43
CA PHE A 15 3.59 -0.38 3.21
C PHE A 15 3.74 0.62 4.34
N GLY A 16 3.61 0.18 5.59
CA GLY A 16 3.79 1.04 6.75
C GLY A 16 5.15 1.75 6.71
N ILE A 17 6.22 1.02 6.40
CA ILE A 17 7.56 1.59 6.22
C ILE A 17 7.57 2.63 5.08
N SER A 18 6.88 2.34 3.98
CA SER A 18 6.82 3.25 2.83
C SER A 18 6.07 4.55 3.16
N VAL A 19 5.01 4.47 3.96
CA VAL A 19 4.26 5.64 4.45
C VAL A 19 5.15 6.50 5.34
N THR A 20 5.85 5.90 6.31
CA THR A 20 6.72 6.66 7.22
C THR A 20 7.90 7.29 6.49
N MET A 21 8.49 6.58 5.52
CA MET A 21 9.55 7.16 4.67
C MET A 21 9.02 8.33 3.83
N TYR A 22 7.83 8.19 3.24
CA TYR A 22 7.21 9.29 2.49
C TYR A 22 7.00 10.52 3.39
N GLU A 23 6.48 10.33 4.60
CA GLU A 23 6.29 11.41 5.58
C GLU A 23 7.61 12.12 5.91
N ASP A 24 8.64 11.35 6.28
CA ASP A 24 9.96 11.87 6.60
C ASP A 24 10.58 12.67 5.44
N GLU A 25 10.52 12.15 4.21
CA GLU A 25 11.07 12.83 3.04
C GLU A 25 10.27 14.07 2.64
N MET A 26 8.93 14.03 2.75
CA MET A 26 8.09 15.20 2.49
C MET A 26 8.35 16.33 3.49
N ILE A 27 8.58 16.02 4.76
CA ILE A 27 8.96 17.03 5.77
C ILE A 27 10.29 17.70 5.38
N LYS A 28 11.30 16.92 4.97
CA LYS A 28 12.58 17.47 4.49
C LYS A 28 12.41 18.36 3.25
N LEU A 29 11.52 18.01 2.34
CA LEU A 29 11.21 18.84 1.17
C LEU A 29 10.56 20.16 1.57
N ILE A 30 9.64 20.13 2.54
CA ILE A 30 9.00 21.35 3.06
C ILE A 30 10.06 22.29 3.66
N ASP A 31 11.02 21.76 4.42
CA ASP A 31 12.12 22.55 5.01
C ASP A 31 13.07 23.18 3.97
N ARG A 32 13.09 22.65 2.75
CA ARG A 32 13.90 23.15 1.62
C ARG A 32 13.19 24.24 0.81
N ILE A 33 11.89 24.47 1.04
CA ILE A 33 11.12 25.51 0.34
C ILE A 33 11.73 26.89 0.60
N GLY A 34 11.98 27.63 -0.48
CA GLY A 34 12.60 28.97 -0.43
C GLY A 34 14.12 28.99 -0.26
N ARG A 35 14.75 27.81 -0.10
CA ARG A 35 16.22 27.65 -0.08
C ARG A 35 16.77 27.04 -1.37
N GLU A 36 15.92 26.30 -2.08
CA GLU A 36 16.28 25.59 -3.31
C GLU A 36 15.35 25.93 -4.47
N ASP A 37 15.68 25.42 -5.65
CA ASP A 37 14.85 25.57 -6.84
C ASP A 37 13.44 24.99 -6.60
N PRO A 38 12.37 25.82 -6.69
CA PRO A 38 11.01 25.36 -6.43
C PRO A 38 10.56 24.26 -7.39
N GLY A 39 11.03 24.27 -8.64
CA GLY A 39 10.71 23.25 -9.63
C GLY A 39 11.26 21.87 -9.26
N ALA A 40 12.51 21.83 -8.79
CA ALA A 40 13.15 20.61 -8.31
C ALA A 40 12.45 20.04 -7.06
N VAL A 41 12.15 20.88 -6.07
CA VAL A 41 11.44 20.45 -4.84
C VAL A 41 10.05 19.89 -5.18
N LEU A 42 9.31 20.57 -6.05
CA LEU A 42 7.99 20.11 -6.49
C LEU A 42 8.07 18.79 -7.26
N SER A 43 9.06 18.65 -8.14
CA SER A 43 9.26 17.42 -8.93
C SER A 43 9.57 16.23 -8.03
N GLU A 44 10.38 16.44 -6.99
CA GLU A 44 10.70 15.40 -6.00
C GLU A 44 9.47 15.00 -5.18
N ALA A 45 8.66 15.97 -4.75
CA ALA A 45 7.40 15.72 -4.04
C ALA A 45 6.39 14.92 -4.89
N ILE A 46 6.26 15.26 -6.18
CA ILE A 46 5.40 14.52 -7.11
C ILE A 46 5.88 13.07 -7.23
N ARG A 47 7.19 12.85 -7.41
CA ARG A 47 7.77 11.50 -7.50
C ARG A 47 7.47 10.66 -6.24
N LEU A 48 7.68 11.23 -5.06
CA LEU A 48 7.38 10.55 -3.78
C LEU A 48 5.89 10.19 -3.67
N THR A 49 5.02 11.10 -4.09
CA THR A 49 3.56 10.90 -4.10
C THR A 49 3.16 9.78 -5.05
N GLU A 50 3.71 9.76 -6.26
CA GLU A 50 3.47 8.69 -7.24
C GLU A 50 3.94 7.32 -6.74
N GLU A 51 5.10 7.26 -6.08
CA GLU A 51 5.64 6.03 -5.51
C GLU A 51 4.74 5.49 -4.39
N LEU A 52 4.28 6.37 -3.50
CA LEU A 52 3.34 5.97 -2.44
C LEU A 52 2.01 5.48 -3.02
N ASN A 53 1.47 6.19 -4.02
CA ASN A 53 0.22 5.83 -4.67
C ASN A 53 0.30 4.46 -5.37
N LYS A 54 1.42 4.16 -6.04
CA LYS A 54 1.64 2.83 -6.64
C LYS A 54 1.55 1.72 -5.59
N LYS A 55 2.23 1.90 -4.46
CA LYS A 55 2.19 0.92 -3.35
C LYS A 55 0.80 0.81 -2.72
N LEU A 56 0.06 1.92 -2.59
CA LEU A 56 -1.31 1.90 -2.09
C LEU A 56 -2.23 1.08 -3.01
N VAL A 57 -2.13 1.28 -4.32
CA VAL A 57 -2.91 0.51 -5.31
C VAL A 57 -2.59 -0.99 -5.22
N GLU A 58 -1.32 -1.36 -5.09
CA GLU A 58 -0.91 -2.76 -4.93
C GLU A 58 -1.57 -3.43 -3.71
N ILE A 59 -1.68 -2.71 -2.59
CA ILE A 59 -2.28 -3.23 -1.36
C ILE A 59 -3.79 -3.32 -1.45
N ILE A 60 -4.43 -2.30 -2.03
CA ILE A 60 -5.87 -2.34 -2.28
C ILE A 60 -6.19 -3.58 -3.13
N ASN A 61 -5.44 -3.80 -4.21
CA ASN A 61 -5.62 -4.97 -5.07
C ASN A 61 -5.41 -6.29 -4.30
N HIS A 62 -4.39 -6.36 -3.44
CA HIS A 62 -4.12 -7.53 -2.60
C HIS A 62 -5.29 -7.80 -1.62
N ILE A 63 -5.79 -6.76 -0.94
CA ILE A 63 -6.92 -6.86 -0.02
C ILE A 63 -8.19 -7.31 -0.76
N MET A 64 -8.49 -6.69 -1.91
CA MET A 64 -9.65 -7.07 -2.73
C MET A 64 -9.58 -8.53 -3.19
N SER A 65 -8.38 -9.02 -3.52
CA SER A 65 -8.17 -10.44 -3.88
C SER A 65 -8.50 -11.36 -2.70
N ILE A 66 -8.01 -11.02 -1.49
CA ILE A 66 -8.30 -11.78 -0.27
C ILE A 66 -9.80 -11.81 0.01
N GLU A 67 -10.47 -10.66 -0.04
CA GLU A 67 -11.91 -10.56 0.20
C GLU A 67 -12.71 -11.43 -0.78
N ALA A 68 -12.37 -11.35 -2.08
CA ALA A 68 -13.02 -12.13 -3.11
C ALA A 68 -12.82 -13.64 -2.92
N GLU A 69 -11.60 -14.07 -2.58
CA GLU A 69 -11.29 -15.49 -2.35
C GLU A 69 -12.01 -16.04 -1.12
N LEU A 70 -11.93 -15.34 0.01
CA LEU A 70 -12.57 -15.76 1.27
C LEU A 70 -14.09 -15.79 1.13
N PHE A 71 -14.68 -14.77 0.51
CA PHE A 71 -16.13 -14.71 0.30
C PHE A 71 -16.60 -15.82 -0.64
N ARG A 72 -15.87 -16.07 -1.74
CA ARG A 72 -16.15 -17.17 -2.67
C ARG A 72 -16.11 -18.52 -1.96
N GLU A 73 -15.12 -18.76 -1.11
CA GLU A 73 -14.99 -20.01 -0.36
C GLU A 73 -16.14 -20.18 0.65
N MET A 74 -16.53 -19.11 1.34
CA MET A 74 -17.69 -19.12 2.24
C MET A 74 -18.98 -19.45 1.49
N VAL A 75 -19.25 -18.79 0.36
CA VAL A 75 -20.43 -19.05 -0.46
C VAL A 75 -20.46 -20.50 -0.96
N LYS A 76 -19.32 -21.05 -1.41
CA LYS A 76 -19.23 -22.46 -1.84
C LYS A 76 -19.63 -23.43 -0.72
N ARG A 77 -19.16 -23.20 0.50
CA ARG A 77 -19.47 -24.06 1.65
C ARG A 77 -20.93 -23.98 2.08
N ILE A 78 -21.54 -22.79 1.98
CA ILE A 78 -22.97 -22.61 2.26
C ILE A 78 -23.83 -23.26 1.17
N ALA A 79 -23.44 -23.12 -0.10
CA ALA A 79 -24.18 -23.64 -1.25
C ALA A 79 -24.07 -25.17 -1.42
N GLN A 80 -23.09 -25.80 -0.77
CA GLN A 80 -22.93 -27.26 -0.72
C GLN A 80 -22.91 -27.75 0.75
N PRO A 81 -24.03 -27.63 1.49
CA PRO A 81 -24.07 -28.09 2.86
C PRO A 81 -24.09 -29.62 2.86
N GLY A 82 -22.96 -30.23 3.21
CA GLY A 82 -22.84 -31.68 3.40
C GLY A 82 -22.57 -32.49 2.14
N ARG A 83 -21.29 -32.81 1.93
CA ARG A 83 -20.91 -34.22 1.82
C ARG A 83 -20.67 -34.74 3.23
#